data_AF-A0A7C0UP11-F1
#
_entry.id   AF-A0A7C0UP11-F1
#
_cell.length_a   1.000
_cell.length_b   1.000
_cell.length_c   1.000
_cell.angle_alpha   90.00
_cell.angle_beta   90.00
_cell.angle_gamma   90.00
#
_symmetry.space_group_name_H-M   'P 1'
#
loop_
_entity.id
_entity.type
_entity.pdbx_description
1 polymer ?
#
loop_
_entity_poly.entity_id
_entity_poly.type
_entity_poly.pdbx_seq_one_letter_code
_entity_poly.pdbx_strand_id
1 'polypeptide(L)'
;MPMRIFKNTNGYTIIELMISIVIGMMLIAAASATYIAQNRSFTAQDSVSEVNTQSKIAHDLVSNFIKSAGFGVALDMSTEPVNGYTQKITPIDSSSGPDAITVVGGFRWVGSLWPTGATPGTTTCAAPPALPTSVPQNALNVQIIYNSDLRPNEGPNMTDRSFLSIDGIDFVEVSSCSVGANGNCGAAVILSNPLTQDFPLQDTTLVPDGICNVGRPVYLVENITFCVNTVDNTLRRIARTTPAGAASCTGITTSIDEVMADNVEDLQLAYALDTDGDGEADDPGSDGLANDFVSGGSVADASTIKAVRVNVLARTDRPDPQYTNLGSRPTVIENYTQPVVIDSFRRRWWQTIVSVRNN
;
A
#
# COMPACT_ATOMS: atom_id res chain seq x y z
N MET A 1 48.79 -70.96 23.89
CA MET A 1 47.72 -70.72 24.88
C MET A 1 46.41 -70.48 24.14
N PRO A 2 45.37 -71.31 24.30
CA PRO A 2 44.07 -71.02 23.69
C PRO A 2 43.30 -69.99 24.54
N MET A 3 42.78 -68.97 23.88
CA MET A 3 41.93 -67.91 24.47
C MET A 3 40.56 -68.49 24.81
N ARG A 4 40.23 -68.58 26.10
CA ARG A 4 38.89 -68.94 26.57
C ARG A 4 37.94 -67.75 26.38
N ILE A 5 37.07 -67.82 25.39
CA ILE A 5 35.91 -66.93 25.28
C ILE A 5 34.82 -67.50 26.19
N PHE A 6 34.59 -66.86 27.34
CA PHE A 6 33.43 -67.15 28.17
C PHE A 6 32.18 -66.64 27.44
N LYS A 7 31.41 -67.53 26.80
CA LYS A 7 30.06 -67.20 26.33
C LYS A 7 29.15 -67.13 27.55
N ASN A 8 28.72 -65.93 27.91
CA ASN A 8 27.70 -65.73 28.92
C ASN A 8 26.34 -66.10 28.29
N THR A 9 25.85 -67.32 28.52
CA THR A 9 24.55 -67.82 28.02
C THR A 9 23.48 -67.72 29.09
N ASN A 10 23.21 -66.51 29.57
CA ASN A 10 22.03 -66.25 30.38
C ASN A 10 20.86 -65.95 29.42
N GLY A 11 19.86 -66.83 29.40
CA GLY A 11 18.62 -66.60 28.66
C GLY A 11 17.73 -65.58 29.37
N TYR A 12 16.93 -64.85 28.61
CA TYR A 12 15.96 -63.91 29.18
C TYR A 12 14.73 -64.63 29.72
N THR A 13 14.28 -64.22 30.89
CA THR A 13 13.02 -64.70 31.45
C THR A 13 11.83 -64.01 30.80
N ILE A 14 10.69 -64.69 30.71
CA ILE A 14 9.44 -64.10 30.17
C ILE A 14 9.05 -62.84 30.96
N ILE A 15 9.32 -62.79 32.26
CA ILE A 15 9.00 -61.63 33.10
C ILE A 15 9.88 -60.41 32.76
N GLU A 16 11.16 -60.58 32.43
CA GLU A 16 12.02 -59.47 31.96
C GLU A 16 11.55 -58.93 30.61
N LEU A 17 11.07 -59.80 29.71
CA LEU A 17 10.47 -59.38 28.45
C LEU A 17 9.15 -58.60 28.67
N MET A 18 8.31 -59.05 29.61
CA MET A 18 7.08 -58.33 29.95
C MET A 18 7.38 -56.96 30.56
N ILE A 19 8.35 -56.87 31.49
CA ILE A 19 8.75 -55.60 32.13
C ILE A 19 9.32 -54.64 31.09
N SER A 20 10.21 -55.10 30.20
CA SER A 20 10.81 -54.25 29.17
C SER A 20 9.79 -53.70 28.18
N ILE A 21 8.80 -54.49 27.77
CA ILE A 21 7.71 -54.03 26.89
C ILE A 21 6.85 -52.97 27.60
N VAL A 22 6.51 -53.18 28.88
CA VAL A 22 5.73 -52.22 29.67
C VAL A 22 6.48 -50.89 29.82
N ILE A 23 7.76 -50.93 30.17
CA ILE A 23 8.60 -49.71 30.27
C ILE A 23 8.75 -49.04 28.90
N GLY A 24 8.97 -49.81 27.83
CA GLY A 24 9.06 -49.30 26.47
C GLY A 24 7.79 -48.57 26.02
N MET A 25 6.61 -49.16 26.27
CA MET A 25 5.33 -48.51 25.98
C MET A 25 5.15 -47.22 26.79
N MET A 26 5.54 -47.22 28.06
CA MET A 26 5.46 -46.04 28.91
C MET A 26 6.35 -44.89 28.40
N LEU A 27 7.58 -45.21 27.98
CA LEU A 27 8.51 -44.23 27.41
C LEU A 27 8.02 -43.68 26.07
N ILE A 28 7.49 -44.52 25.19
CA ILE A 28 6.93 -44.09 23.91
C ILE A 28 5.72 -43.19 24.16
N ALA A 29 4.81 -43.56 25.08
CA ALA A 29 3.66 -42.73 25.43
C ALA A 29 4.07 -41.34 25.96
N ALA A 30 5.07 -41.27 26.84
CA ALA A 30 5.60 -40.01 27.36
C ALA A 30 6.27 -39.16 26.26
N ALA A 31 7.06 -39.80 25.39
CA ALA A 31 7.74 -39.12 24.27
C ALA A 31 6.72 -38.59 23.25
N SER A 32 5.71 -39.38 22.89
CA SER A 32 4.63 -38.98 21.98
C SER A 32 3.81 -37.82 22.55
N ALA A 33 3.46 -37.86 23.85
CA ALA A 33 2.76 -36.75 24.50
C ALA A 33 3.57 -35.46 24.46
N THR A 34 4.88 -35.55 24.73
CA THR A 34 5.80 -34.40 24.66
C THR A 34 5.92 -33.85 23.24
N TYR A 35 6.09 -34.72 22.24
CA TYR A 35 6.16 -34.33 20.83
C TYR A 35 4.88 -33.62 20.37
N ILE A 36 3.70 -34.13 20.73
CA ILE A 36 2.41 -33.50 20.41
C ILE A 36 2.33 -32.11 21.03
N ALA A 37 2.71 -31.97 22.31
CA ALA A 37 2.70 -30.67 22.99
C ALA A 37 3.67 -29.67 22.33
N GLN A 38 4.87 -30.12 21.94
CA GLN A 38 5.85 -29.29 21.24
C GLN A 38 5.37 -28.87 19.85
N ASN A 39 4.84 -29.82 19.06
CA ASN A 39 4.33 -29.52 17.72
C ASN A 39 3.18 -28.52 17.76
N ARG A 40 2.28 -28.63 18.74
CA ARG A 40 1.21 -27.65 18.95
C ARG A 40 1.74 -26.26 19.29
N SER A 41 2.69 -26.18 20.22
CA SER A 41 3.33 -24.90 20.59
C SER A 41 4.03 -24.28 19.39
N PHE A 42 4.70 -25.09 18.57
CA PHE A 42 5.34 -24.67 17.34
C PHE A 42 4.34 -24.08 16.34
N THR A 43 3.26 -24.80 16.01
CA THR A 43 2.22 -24.28 15.09
C THR A 43 1.55 -23.02 15.61
N ALA A 44 1.25 -22.95 16.92
CA ALA A 44 0.65 -21.74 17.50
C ALA A 44 1.58 -20.53 17.43
N GLN A 45 2.89 -20.72 17.65
CA GLN A 45 3.89 -19.67 17.52
C GLN A 45 4.05 -19.20 16.07
N ASP A 46 4.08 -20.12 15.12
CA ASP A 46 4.15 -19.81 13.69
C ASP A 46 2.94 -18.97 13.26
N SER A 47 1.73 -19.39 13.61
CA SER A 47 0.51 -18.67 13.27
C SER A 47 0.48 -17.25 13.88
N VAL A 48 0.94 -17.07 15.13
CA VAL A 48 1.04 -15.73 15.74
C VAL A 48 2.09 -14.87 15.03
N SER A 49 3.22 -15.45 14.62
CA SER A 49 4.26 -14.75 13.88
C SER A 49 3.77 -14.26 12.52
N GLU A 50 3.02 -15.10 11.81
CA GLU A 50 2.43 -14.77 10.50
C GLU A 50 1.44 -13.62 10.62
N VAL A 51 0.51 -13.67 11.57
CA VAL A 51 -0.46 -12.58 11.82
C VAL A 51 0.25 -11.26 12.12
N ASN A 52 1.33 -11.30 12.90
CA ASN A 52 2.12 -10.11 13.21
C ASN A 52 2.80 -9.53 11.97
N THR A 53 3.28 -10.39 11.07
CA THR A 53 3.97 -9.98 9.85
C THR A 53 2.99 -9.36 8.86
N GLN A 54 1.86 -10.04 8.60
CA GLN A 54 0.83 -9.56 7.67
C GLN A 54 0.22 -8.23 8.15
N SER A 55 -0.04 -8.10 9.45
CA SER A 55 -0.56 -6.84 10.01
C SER A 55 0.40 -5.67 9.80
N LYS A 56 1.71 -5.89 9.97
CA LYS A 56 2.73 -4.85 9.76
C LYS A 56 2.87 -4.48 8.29
N ILE A 57 2.82 -5.45 7.38
CA ILE A 57 2.87 -5.20 5.93
C ILE A 57 1.66 -4.34 5.50
N ALA A 58 0.45 -4.76 5.87
CA ALA A 58 -0.79 -4.03 5.60
C ALA A 58 -0.68 -2.57 6.03
N HIS A 59 -0.20 -2.39 7.25
CA HIS A 59 -0.08 -1.11 7.89
C HIS A 59 0.98 -0.19 7.28
N ASP A 60 2.20 -0.70 7.11
CA ASP A 60 3.32 0.07 6.55
C ASP A 60 2.96 0.55 5.15
N LEU A 61 2.29 -0.30 4.37
CA LEU A 61 1.83 0.05 3.04
C LEU A 61 0.79 1.19 3.07
N VAL A 62 -0.32 1.00 3.79
CA VAL A 62 -1.38 2.01 3.88
C VAL A 62 -0.81 3.33 4.42
N SER A 63 0.02 3.27 5.45
CA SER A 63 0.67 4.43 6.06
C SER A 63 1.58 5.17 5.08
N ASN A 64 2.36 4.44 4.28
CA ASN A 64 3.28 5.05 3.33
C ASN A 64 2.52 5.79 2.21
N PHE A 65 1.39 5.26 1.75
CA PHE A 65 0.55 5.94 0.76
C PHE A 65 -0.20 7.14 1.34
N ILE A 66 -0.69 7.05 2.58
CA ILE A 66 -1.30 8.21 3.26
C ILE A 66 -0.27 9.34 3.44
N LYS A 67 0.99 9.02 3.76
CA LYS A 67 2.07 10.03 3.87
C LYS A 67 2.41 10.69 2.55
N SER A 68 2.26 9.99 1.42
CA SER A 68 2.54 10.51 0.08
C SER A 68 1.30 11.08 -0.61
N ALA A 69 0.15 11.08 0.06
CA ALA A 69 -1.06 11.73 -0.42
C ALA A 69 -0.78 13.17 -0.85
N GLY A 70 -1.38 13.59 -1.97
CA GLY A 70 -1.25 14.95 -2.47
C GLY A 70 0.10 15.29 -3.11
N PHE A 71 1.06 14.36 -3.19
CA PHE A 71 2.28 14.63 -3.93
C PHE A 71 1.97 14.81 -5.42
N GLY A 72 2.37 15.94 -6.00
CA GLY A 72 2.27 16.18 -7.44
C GLY A 72 0.85 16.35 -8.00
N VAL A 73 -0.16 16.56 -7.14
CA VAL A 73 -1.54 16.88 -7.59
C VAL A 73 -1.75 18.39 -7.65
N ALA A 74 -2.86 18.81 -8.25
CA ALA A 74 -3.27 20.22 -8.26
C ALA A 74 -3.37 20.78 -6.82
N LEU A 75 -3.07 22.07 -6.66
CA LEU A 75 -3.20 22.75 -5.37
C LEU A 75 -4.64 22.69 -4.84
N ASP A 76 -5.61 22.77 -5.73
CA ASP A 76 -7.04 22.66 -5.45
C ASP A 76 -7.69 21.61 -6.36
N MET A 77 -7.91 20.41 -5.83
CA MET A 77 -8.55 19.32 -6.56
C MET A 77 -10.08 19.50 -6.73
N SER A 78 -10.70 20.49 -6.06
CA SER A 78 -12.12 20.77 -6.25
C SER A 78 -12.40 21.42 -7.61
N THR A 79 -11.43 22.15 -8.14
CA THR A 79 -11.49 22.78 -9.47
C THR A 79 -10.84 21.91 -10.55
N GLU A 80 -9.82 21.14 -10.21
CA GLU A 80 -9.14 20.19 -11.11
C GLU A 80 -9.23 18.74 -10.58
N PRO A 81 -10.39 18.07 -10.72
CA PRO A 81 -10.59 16.73 -10.16
C PRO A 81 -9.80 15.67 -10.94
N VAL A 82 -9.24 14.71 -10.19
CA VAL A 82 -8.54 13.55 -10.77
C VAL A 82 -9.49 12.37 -10.80
N ASN A 83 -9.86 11.90 -11.99
CA ASN A 83 -10.74 10.72 -12.17
C ASN A 83 -12.05 10.80 -11.35
N GLY A 84 -12.60 12.01 -11.18
CA GLY A 84 -13.82 12.26 -10.40
C GLY A 84 -13.61 12.45 -8.89
N TYR A 85 -12.38 12.36 -8.39
CA TYR A 85 -12.05 12.72 -7.01
C TYR A 85 -11.69 14.19 -6.91
N THR A 86 -12.35 14.89 -5.99
CA THR A 86 -12.14 16.32 -5.73
C THR A 86 -11.23 16.59 -4.54
N GLN A 87 -10.75 15.53 -3.87
CA GLN A 87 -10.00 15.62 -2.63
C GLN A 87 -8.81 14.66 -2.67
N LYS A 88 -7.70 15.06 -2.04
CA LYS A 88 -6.43 14.30 -2.03
C LYS A 88 -6.57 12.99 -1.25
N ILE A 89 -7.35 13.03 -0.17
CA ILE A 89 -7.80 11.88 0.59
C ILE A 89 -9.32 11.87 0.54
N THR A 90 -9.90 10.73 0.23
CA THR A 90 -11.35 10.53 0.28
C THR A 90 -11.64 9.41 1.28
N PRO A 91 -12.21 9.73 2.46
CA PRO A 91 -12.65 8.73 3.41
C PRO A 91 -13.88 8.00 2.89
N ILE A 92 -13.94 6.69 3.12
CA ILE A 92 -15.09 5.85 2.78
C ILE A 92 -15.43 5.07 4.04
N ASP A 93 -16.53 5.46 4.66
CA ASP A 93 -16.94 4.98 5.99
C ASP A 93 -18.02 3.91 5.88
N SER A 94 -17.89 2.87 6.69
CA SER A 94 -18.88 1.80 6.82
C SER A 94 -19.14 1.47 8.29
N SER A 95 -20.31 1.88 8.80
CA SER A 95 -20.73 1.55 10.17
C SER A 95 -21.00 0.06 10.45
N SER A 96 -20.95 -0.80 9.42
CA SER A 96 -21.32 -2.22 9.51
C SER A 96 -20.32 -3.16 8.85
N GLY A 97 -19.12 -2.68 8.51
CA GLY A 97 -18.10 -3.45 7.83
C GLY A 97 -16.81 -2.65 7.71
N PRO A 98 -15.87 -3.12 6.88
CA PRO A 98 -14.61 -2.41 6.70
C PRO A 98 -14.78 -1.05 6.03
N ASP A 99 -14.00 -0.11 6.53
CA ASP A 99 -13.76 1.17 5.88
C ASP A 99 -12.82 1.01 4.68
N ALA A 100 -12.82 2.04 3.85
CA ALA A 100 -11.85 2.20 2.79
C ALA A 100 -11.30 3.63 2.77
N ILE A 101 -10.16 3.79 2.12
CA ILE A 101 -9.56 5.10 1.90
C ILE A 101 -9.03 5.17 0.49
N THR A 102 -9.43 6.21 -0.22
CA THR A 102 -8.82 6.56 -1.50
C THR A 102 -7.85 7.70 -1.30
N VAL A 103 -6.64 7.52 -1.83
CA VAL A 103 -5.58 8.53 -1.80
C VAL A 103 -5.21 8.86 -3.24
N VAL A 104 -5.05 10.14 -3.54
CA VAL A 104 -4.63 10.64 -4.86
C VAL A 104 -3.22 11.22 -4.78
N GLY A 105 -2.39 10.88 -5.75
CA GLY A 105 -1.00 11.33 -5.79
C GLY A 105 -0.25 10.86 -7.03
N GLY A 106 0.88 11.51 -7.29
CA GLY A 106 1.89 11.15 -8.28
C GLY A 106 2.71 9.93 -7.84
N PHE A 107 2.05 8.78 -7.69
CA PHE A 107 2.66 7.59 -7.08
C PHE A 107 3.66 6.86 -7.98
N ARG A 108 3.66 7.17 -9.28
CA ARG A 108 4.41 6.40 -10.26
C ARG A 108 5.23 7.26 -11.18
N TRP A 109 6.55 7.11 -11.12
CA TRP A 109 7.45 7.72 -12.10
C TRP A 109 7.35 6.98 -13.43
N VAL A 110 7.00 7.70 -14.50
CA VAL A 110 6.82 7.11 -15.85
C VAL A 110 7.98 7.41 -16.80
N GLY A 111 8.72 8.48 -16.57
CA GLY A 111 9.81 8.89 -17.45
C GLY A 111 10.22 10.34 -17.25
N SER A 112 10.68 10.96 -18.33
CA SER A 112 11.16 12.34 -18.30
C SER A 112 10.48 13.21 -19.37
N LEU A 113 10.32 14.49 -19.04
CA LEU A 113 9.77 15.53 -19.89
C LEU A 113 10.86 16.08 -20.82
N TRP A 114 10.52 16.18 -22.11
CA TRP A 114 11.39 16.69 -23.16
C TRP A 114 10.62 17.60 -24.13
N PRO A 115 11.31 18.53 -24.81
CA PRO A 115 10.74 19.23 -25.95
C PRO A 115 10.39 18.23 -27.07
N THR A 116 9.35 18.53 -27.85
CA THR A 116 8.97 17.65 -28.98
C THR A 116 10.12 17.50 -29.97
N GLY A 117 10.46 16.25 -30.30
CA GLY A 117 11.55 15.90 -31.21
C GLY A 117 12.94 15.90 -30.57
N ALA A 118 13.06 16.28 -29.29
CA ALA A 118 14.31 16.16 -28.55
C ALA A 118 14.50 14.72 -28.05
N THR A 119 15.75 14.26 -28.01
CA THR A 119 16.09 12.94 -27.45
C THR A 119 17.33 13.03 -26.54
N PRO A 120 17.43 12.19 -25.49
CA PRO A 120 18.58 12.17 -24.61
C PRO A 120 19.81 11.72 -25.41
N GLY A 121 20.95 12.38 -25.17
CA GLY A 121 22.20 12.03 -25.85
C GLY A 121 22.37 12.60 -27.26
N THR A 122 21.40 13.36 -27.78
CA THR A 122 21.54 14.11 -29.05
C THR A 122 21.15 15.58 -28.95
N THR A 123 20.41 15.95 -27.91
CA THR A 123 19.94 17.32 -27.69
C THR A 123 21.07 18.16 -27.09
N THR A 124 21.41 19.28 -27.71
CA THR A 124 22.44 20.19 -27.19
C THR A 124 21.92 20.95 -25.96
N CYS A 125 22.67 20.92 -24.87
CA CYS A 125 22.48 21.75 -23.70
C CYS A 125 23.18 23.09 -23.94
N ALA A 126 22.42 24.18 -23.92
CA ALA A 126 22.99 25.52 -24.03
C ALA A 126 23.91 25.82 -22.82
N ALA A 127 25.15 26.27 -23.11
CA ALA A 127 26.09 26.71 -22.09
C ALA A 127 25.93 28.22 -21.80
N PRO A 128 26.18 28.68 -20.56
CA PRO A 128 26.17 30.11 -20.23
C PRO A 128 27.06 30.92 -21.20
N PRO A 129 26.62 32.11 -21.68
CA PRO A 129 25.52 32.94 -21.17
C PRO A 129 24.14 32.66 -21.78
N ALA A 130 23.99 31.66 -22.64
CA ALA A 130 22.68 31.30 -23.19
C ALA A 130 21.79 30.65 -22.11
N LEU A 131 20.47 30.84 -22.20
CA LEU A 131 19.52 30.15 -21.34
C LEU A 131 19.60 28.64 -21.57
N PRO A 132 19.50 27.80 -20.52
CA PRO A 132 19.58 26.35 -20.66
C PRO A 132 18.45 25.85 -21.55
N THR A 133 18.74 24.82 -22.36
CA THR A 133 17.73 24.13 -23.16
C THR A 133 16.64 23.61 -22.24
N SER A 134 15.39 23.98 -22.50
CA SER A 134 14.26 23.73 -21.60
C SER A 134 13.01 23.36 -22.39
N VAL A 135 12.05 22.74 -21.71
CA VAL A 135 10.65 22.80 -22.16
C VAL A 135 10.09 24.13 -21.68
N PRO A 136 9.70 25.03 -22.59
CA PRO A 136 9.36 26.39 -22.20
C PRO A 136 8.00 26.44 -21.49
N GLN A 137 7.85 27.44 -20.62
CA GLN A 137 6.56 27.88 -20.11
C GLN A 137 5.59 28.11 -21.29
N ASN A 138 4.31 27.83 -21.08
CA ASN A 138 3.26 27.89 -22.10
C ASN A 138 3.34 26.83 -23.20
N ALA A 139 4.26 25.85 -23.09
CA ALA A 139 4.23 24.69 -23.97
C ALA A 139 2.96 23.87 -23.73
N LEU A 140 2.22 23.61 -24.81
CA LEU A 140 1.10 22.66 -24.85
C LEU A 140 1.50 21.32 -25.47
N ASN A 141 2.51 21.33 -26.35
CA ASN A 141 3.02 20.13 -27.00
C ASN A 141 4.32 19.73 -26.34
N VAL A 142 4.33 18.54 -25.74
CA VAL A 142 5.47 18.01 -25.01
C VAL A 142 5.75 16.57 -25.43
N GLN A 143 6.94 16.09 -25.10
CA GLN A 143 7.32 14.70 -25.31
C GLN A 143 7.66 14.05 -23.98
N ILE A 144 7.19 12.81 -23.79
CA ILE A 144 7.52 12.00 -22.62
C ILE A 144 8.41 10.86 -23.08
N ILE A 145 9.62 10.82 -22.53
CA ILE A 145 10.58 9.76 -22.78
C ILE A 145 10.54 8.81 -21.60
N TYR A 146 9.99 7.62 -21.83
CA TYR A 146 9.72 6.64 -20.80
C TYR A 146 10.98 6.03 -20.21
N ASN A 147 10.91 5.66 -18.93
CA ASN A 147 11.89 4.75 -18.33
C ASN A 147 11.84 3.39 -19.05
N SER A 148 12.99 2.72 -19.17
CA SER A 148 13.10 1.35 -19.69
C SER A 148 12.23 0.33 -18.96
N ASP A 149 11.86 0.59 -17.70
CA ASP A 149 11.08 -0.34 -16.88
C ASP A 149 9.55 -0.19 -17.07
N LEU A 150 9.10 0.80 -17.84
CA LEU A 150 7.67 1.04 -18.06
C LEU A 150 7.07 -0.05 -18.96
N ARG A 151 6.11 -0.83 -18.46
CA ARG A 151 5.44 -1.86 -19.26
C ARG A 151 4.41 -1.25 -20.23
N PRO A 152 3.96 -2.02 -21.24
CA PRO A 152 2.86 -1.59 -22.12
C PRO A 152 1.59 -1.27 -21.33
N ASN A 153 0.82 -0.28 -21.78
CA ASN A 153 -0.43 0.19 -21.16
C ASN A 153 -0.32 0.68 -19.70
N GLU A 154 0.89 0.98 -19.23
CA GLU A 154 1.07 1.55 -17.90
C GLU A 154 1.45 3.04 -17.95
N GLY A 155 1.72 3.60 -19.12
CA GLY A 155 2.00 5.03 -19.28
C GLY A 155 0.72 5.87 -19.40
N PRO A 156 0.87 7.20 -19.60
CA PRO A 156 -0.26 8.10 -19.75
C PRO A 156 -1.15 7.73 -20.93
N ASN A 157 -2.45 7.99 -20.79
CA ASN A 157 -3.45 7.81 -21.84
C ASN A 157 -4.51 8.93 -21.80
N MET A 158 -5.58 8.80 -22.61
CA MET A 158 -6.65 9.80 -22.72
C MET A 158 -7.92 9.42 -21.92
N THR A 159 -7.88 8.41 -21.06
CA THR A 159 -9.09 7.86 -20.40
C THR A 159 -9.02 7.87 -18.89
N ASP A 160 -8.07 7.16 -18.30
CA ASP A 160 -7.98 6.89 -16.86
C ASP A 160 -6.59 7.23 -16.27
N ARG A 161 -5.64 7.60 -17.14
CA ARG A 161 -4.24 7.93 -16.84
C ARG A 161 -3.83 9.21 -17.59
N SER A 162 -4.71 10.21 -17.63
CA SER A 162 -4.46 11.49 -18.30
C SER A 162 -3.73 12.49 -17.43
N PHE A 163 -3.70 12.30 -16.11
CA PHE A 163 -3.13 13.28 -15.17
C PHE A 163 -1.65 13.03 -14.90
N LEU A 164 -0.86 14.09 -15.02
CA LEU A 164 0.59 14.05 -14.88
C LEU A 164 1.05 15.12 -13.90
N SER A 165 2.08 14.79 -13.15
CA SER A 165 2.86 15.73 -12.38
C SER A 165 4.24 15.84 -13.00
N ILE A 166 4.57 17.04 -13.48
CA ILE A 166 5.90 17.35 -13.96
C ILE A 166 6.71 17.83 -12.77
N ASP A 167 7.78 17.09 -12.47
CA ASP A 167 8.75 17.44 -11.43
C ASP A 167 8.19 17.53 -10.01
N GLY A 168 6.94 17.08 -9.81
CA GLY A 168 6.21 17.26 -8.55
C GLY A 168 5.67 18.68 -8.35
N ILE A 169 5.79 19.56 -9.34
CA ILE A 169 5.46 20.99 -9.23
C ILE A 169 4.24 21.34 -10.09
N ASP A 170 4.26 20.95 -11.36
CA ASP A 170 3.23 21.36 -12.31
C ASP A 170 2.29 20.19 -12.59
N PHE A 171 1.01 20.41 -12.35
CA PHE A 171 -0.04 19.43 -12.57
C PHE A 171 -0.71 19.71 -13.91
N VAL A 172 -0.75 18.69 -14.77
CA VAL A 172 -1.29 18.83 -16.12
C VAL A 172 -2.10 17.62 -16.52
N GLU A 173 -3.06 17.84 -17.41
CA GLU A 173 -3.86 16.78 -18.02
C GLU A 173 -3.47 16.60 -19.49
N VAL A 174 -3.43 15.35 -19.94
CA VAL A 174 -3.28 14.98 -21.35
C VAL A 174 -4.63 15.16 -22.06
N SER A 175 -4.72 16.18 -22.90
CA SER A 175 -5.88 16.44 -23.75
C SER A 175 -5.93 15.47 -24.94
N SER A 176 -4.80 15.25 -25.60
CA SER A 176 -4.69 14.28 -26.68
C SER A 176 -3.25 13.84 -26.90
N CYS A 177 -3.07 12.68 -27.50
CA CYS A 177 -1.73 12.17 -27.80
C CYS A 177 -1.78 11.17 -28.96
N SER A 178 -0.61 10.94 -29.58
CA SER A 178 -0.41 9.75 -30.41
C SER A 178 -0.05 8.56 -29.53
N VAL A 179 -0.92 7.56 -29.47
CA VAL A 179 -0.66 6.31 -28.75
C VAL A 179 0.31 5.46 -29.56
N GLY A 180 1.48 5.16 -28.99
CA GLY A 180 2.48 4.30 -29.61
C GLY A 180 2.06 2.82 -29.61
N ALA A 181 2.85 1.96 -30.27
CA ALA A 181 2.61 0.51 -30.28
C ALA A 181 2.63 -0.14 -28.88
N ASN A 182 3.20 0.54 -27.88
CA ASN A 182 3.22 0.15 -26.47
C ASN A 182 1.95 0.58 -25.70
N GLY A 183 0.97 1.21 -26.36
CA GLY A 183 -0.29 1.61 -25.74
C GLY A 183 -0.20 2.86 -24.85
N ASN A 184 0.89 3.63 -24.94
CA ASN A 184 1.14 4.80 -24.09
C ASN A 184 1.34 6.09 -24.92
N CYS A 185 0.98 7.26 -24.37
CA CYS A 185 1.14 8.60 -24.96
C CYS A 185 2.57 9.17 -24.85
N GLY A 186 3.43 9.04 -25.88
CA GLY A 186 4.87 9.37 -25.72
C GLY A 186 5.46 10.48 -26.60
N ALA A 187 5.21 10.46 -27.92
CA ALA A 187 5.99 11.26 -28.88
C ALA A 187 5.49 12.70 -29.09
N ALA A 188 4.18 12.92 -28.92
CA ALA A 188 3.53 14.21 -29.03
C ALA A 188 2.31 14.20 -28.12
N VAL A 189 2.51 14.65 -26.88
CA VAL A 189 1.49 14.75 -25.86
C VAL A 189 1.02 16.19 -25.84
N ILE A 190 -0.27 16.39 -26.12
CA ILE A 190 -0.93 17.69 -26.09
C ILE A 190 -1.61 17.82 -24.73
N LEU A 191 -1.21 18.82 -23.97
CA LEU A 191 -1.74 19.13 -22.65
C LEU A 191 -3.04 19.95 -22.77
N SER A 192 -3.96 19.77 -21.83
CA SER A 192 -5.18 20.59 -21.72
C SER A 192 -4.86 22.03 -21.33
N ASN A 193 -3.90 22.18 -20.41
CA ASN A 193 -3.42 23.46 -19.91
C ASN A 193 -1.92 23.62 -20.22
N PRO A 194 -1.47 24.86 -20.50
CA PRO A 194 -0.05 25.14 -20.72
C PRO A 194 0.79 24.87 -19.46
N LEU A 195 2.06 24.50 -19.67
CA LEU A 195 3.04 24.44 -18.56
C LEU A 195 3.17 25.82 -17.86
N THR A 196 3.19 25.81 -16.54
CA THR A 196 3.21 27.03 -15.71
C THR A 196 4.61 27.62 -15.53
N GLN A 197 5.66 26.88 -15.87
CA GLN A 197 7.05 27.31 -15.74
C GLN A 197 7.98 26.65 -16.77
N ASP A 198 9.20 27.18 -16.88
CA ASP A 198 10.26 26.56 -17.69
C ASP A 198 10.84 25.33 -16.98
N PHE A 199 11.04 24.27 -17.75
CA PHE A 199 11.62 23.02 -17.27
C PHE A 199 12.99 22.76 -17.94
N PRO A 200 14.10 23.22 -17.33
CA PRO A 200 15.43 23.07 -17.92
C PRO A 200 15.88 21.61 -17.95
N LEU A 201 16.46 21.21 -19.07
CA LEU A 201 17.16 19.94 -19.23
C LEU A 201 18.54 20.03 -18.59
N GLN A 202 19.08 18.88 -18.19
CA GLN A 202 20.36 18.79 -17.51
C GLN A 202 21.33 17.90 -18.28
N ASP A 203 22.58 18.33 -18.30
CA ASP A 203 23.75 17.49 -18.55
C ASP A 203 24.34 17.12 -17.19
N THR A 204 24.17 15.86 -16.79
CA THR A 204 24.71 15.30 -15.55
C THR A 204 25.97 14.47 -15.80
N THR A 205 26.47 14.44 -17.03
CA THR A 205 27.70 13.70 -17.32
C THR A 205 28.91 14.45 -16.74
N LEU A 206 29.89 13.69 -16.26
CA LEU A 206 31.15 14.26 -15.77
C LEU A 206 32.04 14.78 -16.90
N VAL A 207 31.64 14.55 -18.15
CA VAL A 207 32.37 14.95 -19.36
C VAL A 207 31.61 16.11 -19.98
N PRO A 208 32.19 17.31 -20.12
CA PRO A 208 31.50 18.44 -20.74
C PRO A 208 31.37 18.23 -22.25
N ASP A 209 30.40 17.43 -22.68
CA ASP A 209 30.05 17.25 -24.09
C ASP A 209 28.97 18.26 -24.55
N GLY A 210 28.32 18.94 -23.60
CA GLY A 210 27.28 19.91 -23.88
C GLY A 210 26.00 19.26 -24.40
N ILE A 211 25.78 17.99 -24.07
CA ILE A 211 24.62 17.21 -24.51
C ILE A 211 23.73 16.91 -23.30
N CYS A 212 22.45 17.24 -23.43
CA CYS A 212 21.47 16.92 -22.41
C CYS A 212 21.23 15.41 -22.35
N ASN A 213 21.42 14.82 -21.17
CA ASN A 213 21.20 13.40 -20.90
C ASN A 213 20.02 13.18 -19.95
N VAL A 214 19.57 14.19 -19.22
CA VAL A 214 18.49 14.10 -18.21
C VAL A 214 17.42 15.15 -18.46
N GLY A 215 16.17 14.70 -18.61
CA GLY A 215 14.97 15.55 -18.60
C GLY A 215 14.36 15.65 -17.20
N ARG A 216 13.27 16.41 -17.05
CA ARG A 216 12.58 16.54 -15.75
C ARG A 216 11.71 15.32 -15.47
N PRO A 217 11.66 14.78 -14.24
CA PRO A 217 10.87 13.58 -13.96
C PRO A 217 9.38 13.84 -14.16
N VAL A 218 8.67 12.87 -14.73
CA VAL A 218 7.22 12.89 -14.90
C VAL A 218 6.61 11.78 -14.08
N TYR A 219 5.68 12.13 -13.21
CA TYR A 219 4.91 11.19 -12.42
C TYR A 219 3.50 11.10 -12.97
N LEU A 220 2.96 9.89 -13.04
CA LEU A 220 1.56 9.65 -13.30
C LEU A 220 0.79 9.86 -12.01
N VAL A 221 -0.23 10.72 -12.07
CA VAL A 221 -1.13 10.98 -10.94
C VAL A 221 -2.28 9.99 -11.02
N GLU A 222 -2.45 9.20 -9.97
CA GLU A 222 -3.48 8.17 -9.90
C GLU A 222 -4.18 8.21 -8.54
N ASN A 223 -5.42 7.71 -8.51
CA ASN A 223 -6.08 7.37 -7.27
C ASN A 223 -5.80 5.91 -6.91
N ILE A 224 -5.52 5.66 -5.63
CA ILE A 224 -5.29 4.35 -5.06
C ILE A 224 -6.24 4.17 -3.89
N THR A 225 -7.04 3.12 -3.93
CA THR A 225 -7.97 2.76 -2.88
C THR A 225 -7.45 1.57 -2.10
N PHE A 226 -7.40 1.70 -0.78
CA PHE A 226 -7.20 0.60 0.15
C PHE A 226 -8.53 0.19 0.75
N CYS A 227 -8.85 -1.10 0.64
CA CYS A 227 -10.10 -1.66 1.13
C CYS A 227 -9.92 -3.14 1.46
N VAL A 228 -10.77 -3.68 2.33
CA VAL A 228 -10.76 -5.10 2.66
C VAL A 228 -11.85 -5.81 1.87
N ASN A 229 -11.47 -6.84 1.13
CA ASN A 229 -12.44 -7.75 0.54
C ASN A 229 -12.85 -8.78 1.59
N THR A 230 -14.10 -8.68 2.04
CA THR A 230 -14.64 -9.53 3.11
C THR A 230 -14.92 -10.97 2.68
N VAL A 231 -14.88 -11.29 1.38
CA VAL A 231 -15.10 -12.64 0.86
C VAL A 231 -13.85 -13.51 1.06
N ASP A 232 -12.68 -12.97 0.73
CA ASP A 232 -11.39 -13.68 0.85
C ASP A 232 -10.55 -13.22 2.05
N ASN A 233 -10.97 -12.17 2.77
CA ASN A 233 -10.24 -11.55 3.89
C ASN A 233 -8.87 -11.03 3.46
N THR A 234 -8.82 -10.32 2.33
CA THR A 234 -7.61 -9.69 1.82
C THR A 234 -7.68 -8.18 1.90
N LEU A 235 -6.60 -7.53 2.32
CA LEU A 235 -6.42 -6.10 2.10
C LEU A 235 -5.99 -5.91 0.65
N ARG A 236 -6.74 -5.12 -0.10
CA ARG A 236 -6.48 -4.84 -1.51
C ARG A 236 -6.01 -3.42 -1.70
N ARG A 237 -5.11 -3.25 -2.66
CA ARG A 237 -4.76 -1.97 -3.26
C ARG A 237 -5.34 -1.96 -4.67
N ILE A 238 -6.28 -1.07 -4.91
CA ILE A 238 -6.94 -0.93 -6.21
C ILE A 238 -6.63 0.44 -6.77
N ALA A 239 -5.86 0.48 -7.86
CA ALA A 239 -5.61 1.70 -8.61
C ALA A 239 -6.78 2.00 -9.55
N ARG A 240 -7.06 3.29 -9.77
CA ARG A 240 -8.05 3.77 -10.76
C ARG A 240 -9.47 3.28 -10.48
N THR A 241 -9.88 3.40 -9.23
CA THR A 241 -11.27 3.12 -8.81
C THR A 241 -12.17 4.31 -9.14
N THR A 242 -13.46 4.05 -9.38
CA THR A 242 -14.49 5.10 -9.30
C THR A 242 -14.92 5.28 -7.85
N PRO A 243 -15.53 6.42 -7.45
CA PRO A 243 -16.03 6.59 -6.08
C PRO A 243 -16.96 5.46 -5.62
N ALA A 244 -17.85 4.99 -6.51
CA ALA A 244 -18.73 3.85 -6.22
C ALA A 244 -17.96 2.51 -6.10
N GLY A 245 -16.96 2.31 -6.97
CA GLY A 245 -16.10 1.14 -6.93
C GLY A 245 -15.30 1.07 -5.64
N ALA A 246 -14.73 2.20 -5.20
CA ALA A 246 -13.98 2.32 -3.96
C ALA A 246 -14.84 1.95 -2.73
N ALA A 247 -16.10 2.42 -2.68
CA ALA A 247 -17.06 2.04 -1.63
C ALA A 247 -17.41 0.55 -1.58
N SER A 248 -17.31 -0.15 -2.71
CA SER A 248 -17.60 -1.58 -2.82
C SER A 248 -16.33 -2.45 -2.85
N CYS A 249 -15.15 -1.86 -2.64
CA CYS A 249 -13.86 -2.51 -2.82
C CYS A 249 -13.68 -3.19 -4.20
N THR A 250 -14.01 -2.46 -5.26
CA THR A 250 -13.98 -2.93 -6.65
C THR A 250 -13.32 -1.91 -7.58
N GLY A 251 -12.57 -2.42 -8.55
CA GLY A 251 -11.98 -1.64 -9.64
C GLY A 251 -12.84 -1.61 -10.89
N ILE A 252 -12.38 -0.87 -11.90
CA ILE A 252 -12.85 -0.96 -13.29
C ILE A 252 -12.00 -1.96 -14.07
N THR A 253 -12.35 -2.23 -15.34
CA THR A 253 -11.61 -3.20 -16.19
C THR A 253 -10.12 -2.88 -16.34
N THR A 254 -9.74 -1.60 -16.28
CA THR A 254 -8.35 -1.15 -16.38
C THR A 254 -7.68 -0.96 -15.02
N SER A 255 -8.37 -1.21 -13.90
CA SER A 255 -7.76 -1.11 -12.57
C SER A 255 -6.68 -2.17 -12.38
N ILE A 256 -5.61 -1.78 -11.69
CA ILE A 256 -4.68 -2.74 -11.08
C ILE A 256 -5.25 -3.05 -9.71
N ASP A 257 -5.67 -4.29 -9.51
CA ASP A 257 -6.15 -4.82 -8.23
C ASP A 257 -5.14 -5.84 -7.72
N GLU A 258 -4.53 -5.53 -6.59
CA GLU A 258 -3.47 -6.32 -5.99
C GLU A 258 -3.77 -6.61 -4.53
N VAL A 259 -3.51 -7.85 -4.13
CA VAL A 259 -3.57 -8.27 -2.73
C VAL A 259 -2.30 -7.82 -2.02
N MET A 260 -2.47 -7.07 -0.94
CA MET A 260 -1.39 -6.48 -0.15
C MET A 260 -1.08 -7.24 1.11
N ALA A 261 -2.12 -7.79 1.74
CA ALA A 261 -2.00 -8.64 2.90
C ALA A 261 -3.15 -9.64 2.92
N ASP A 262 -2.82 -10.87 3.28
CA ASP A 262 -3.78 -11.94 3.48
C ASP A 262 -4.29 -11.97 4.92
N ASN A 263 -5.47 -12.55 5.11
CA ASN A 263 -6.10 -12.75 6.41
C ASN A 263 -6.37 -11.45 7.19
N VAL A 264 -6.64 -10.36 6.48
CA VAL A 264 -7.15 -9.11 7.04
C VAL A 264 -8.68 -9.19 7.06
N GLU A 265 -9.27 -9.24 8.25
CA GLU A 265 -10.72 -9.31 8.40
C GLU A 265 -11.38 -7.95 8.38
N ASP A 266 -10.67 -6.91 8.85
CA ASP A 266 -11.24 -5.58 8.95
C ASP A 266 -10.17 -4.47 8.86
N LEU A 267 -10.59 -3.33 8.30
CA LEU A 267 -9.86 -2.08 8.22
C LEU A 267 -10.81 -1.00 8.70
N GLN A 268 -10.42 -0.28 9.76
CA GLN A 268 -11.22 0.81 10.32
C GLN A 268 -10.36 2.07 10.38
N LEU A 269 -10.95 3.20 10.06
CA LEU A 269 -10.25 4.46 9.87
C LEU A 269 -10.94 5.57 10.65
N ALA A 270 -10.14 6.38 11.31
CA ALA A 270 -10.61 7.61 11.92
C ALA A 270 -9.67 8.76 11.56
N TYR A 271 -10.18 9.98 11.58
CA TYR A 271 -9.54 11.15 11.00
C TYR A 271 -9.43 12.27 12.03
N ALA A 272 -8.24 12.87 12.12
CA ALA A 272 -8.04 14.12 12.84
C ALA A 272 -8.11 15.27 11.83
N LEU A 273 -8.95 16.27 12.13
CA LEU A 273 -9.29 17.38 11.24
C LEU A 273 -8.73 18.70 11.78
N ASP A 274 -8.44 19.64 10.89
CA ASP A 274 -8.06 21.03 11.14
C ASP A 274 -9.17 21.93 10.57
N THR A 275 -10.24 22.11 11.33
CA THR A 275 -11.45 22.81 10.87
C THR A 275 -11.30 24.31 11.02
N ASP A 276 -10.44 24.79 11.93
CA ASP A 276 -10.20 26.22 12.14
C ASP A 276 -9.06 26.80 11.28
N GLY A 277 -8.28 25.93 10.62
CA GLY A 277 -7.28 26.29 9.63
C GLY A 277 -5.97 26.79 10.24
N ASP A 278 -5.69 26.48 11.50
CA ASP A 278 -4.47 26.90 12.21
C ASP A 278 -3.25 26.01 11.89
N GLY A 279 -3.47 24.90 11.18
CA GLY A 279 -2.44 23.96 10.75
C GLY A 279 -2.24 22.77 11.68
N GLU A 280 -2.88 22.75 12.84
CA GLU A 280 -2.87 21.65 13.80
C GLU A 280 -4.19 20.87 13.75
N ALA A 281 -4.21 19.68 14.34
CA ALA A 281 -5.47 18.94 14.47
C ALA A 281 -6.31 19.53 15.61
N ASP A 282 -7.58 19.78 15.33
CA ASP A 282 -8.57 20.22 16.29
C ASP A 282 -8.72 19.22 17.45
N ASP A 283 -8.95 19.77 18.63
CA ASP A 283 -9.37 19.06 19.82
C ASP A 283 -10.83 19.45 20.14
N PRO A 284 -11.82 18.81 19.48
CA PRO A 284 -13.23 19.09 19.72
C PRO A 284 -13.66 18.79 21.17
N GLY A 285 -12.94 17.94 21.90
CA GLY A 285 -13.13 17.67 23.33
C GLY A 285 -12.64 18.78 24.25
N SER A 286 -11.77 19.67 23.76
CA SER A 286 -11.10 20.73 24.53
C SER A 286 -10.40 20.21 25.79
N ASP A 287 -9.89 18.97 25.74
CA ASP A 287 -9.18 18.33 26.85
C ASP A 287 -7.66 18.57 26.81
N GLY A 288 -7.19 19.26 25.76
CA GLY A 288 -5.81 19.60 25.47
C GLY A 288 -5.02 18.47 24.82
N LEU A 289 -5.68 17.42 24.33
CA LEU A 289 -5.06 16.25 23.71
C LEU A 289 -5.40 16.15 22.23
N ALA A 290 -4.39 15.97 21.38
CA ALA A 290 -4.58 15.69 19.95
C ALA A 290 -4.96 14.21 19.69
N ASN A 291 -5.93 13.69 20.45
CA ASN A 291 -6.37 12.28 20.40
C ASN A 291 -7.82 12.11 19.89
N ASP A 292 -8.46 13.21 19.49
CA ASP A 292 -9.82 13.23 18.99
C ASP A 292 -9.86 12.95 17.48
N PHE A 293 -10.48 11.83 17.14
CA PHE A 293 -10.62 11.37 15.76
C PHE A 293 -12.10 11.11 15.48
N VAL A 294 -12.53 11.46 14.27
CA VAL A 294 -13.90 11.25 13.80
C VAL A 294 -13.96 10.16 12.74
N SER A 295 -15.09 9.49 12.58
CA SER A 295 -15.27 8.52 11.49
C SER A 295 -15.30 9.21 10.13
N GLY A 296 -15.00 8.47 9.07
CA GLY A 296 -14.98 9.01 7.71
C GLY A 296 -16.29 9.68 7.28
N GLY A 297 -17.44 9.18 7.74
CA GLY A 297 -18.76 9.73 7.44
C GLY A 297 -19.09 11.04 8.15
N SER A 298 -18.28 11.41 9.16
CA SER A 298 -18.37 12.69 9.86
C SER A 298 -17.43 13.75 9.28
N VAL A 299 -16.58 13.39 8.32
CA VAL A 299 -15.67 14.32 7.64
C VAL A 299 -16.45 15.12 6.60
N ALA A 300 -16.73 16.39 6.90
CA ALA A 300 -17.43 17.30 5.98
C ALA A 300 -16.53 17.79 4.83
N ASP A 301 -15.25 18.03 5.13
CA ASP A 301 -14.23 18.46 4.17
C ASP A 301 -12.92 17.70 4.46
N ALA A 302 -12.52 16.83 3.54
CA ALA A 302 -11.33 15.99 3.67
C ALA A 302 -10.02 16.74 3.40
N SER A 303 -10.07 17.99 2.91
CA SER A 303 -8.88 18.85 2.84
C SER A 303 -8.36 19.23 4.24
N THR A 304 -9.23 19.20 5.25
CA THR A 304 -8.89 19.48 6.65
C THR A 304 -8.17 18.30 7.34
N ILE A 305 -8.09 17.12 6.72
CA ILE A 305 -7.48 15.95 7.36
C ILE A 305 -5.97 16.17 7.56
N LYS A 306 -5.51 16.14 8.81
CA LYS A 306 -4.08 16.21 9.17
C LYS A 306 -3.48 14.86 9.54
N ALA A 307 -4.28 13.98 10.12
CA ALA A 307 -3.84 12.63 10.44
C ALA A 307 -4.94 11.60 10.25
N VAL A 308 -4.53 10.38 9.94
CA VAL A 308 -5.40 9.22 9.82
C VAL A 308 -4.96 8.18 10.83
N ARG A 309 -5.87 7.76 11.69
CA ARG A 309 -5.70 6.61 12.56
C ARG A 309 -6.13 5.38 11.80
N VAL A 310 -5.19 4.47 11.59
CA VAL A 310 -5.39 3.25 10.81
C VAL A 310 -5.46 2.06 11.75
N ASN A 311 -6.60 1.36 11.75
CA ASN A 311 -6.83 0.16 12.53
C ASN A 311 -6.96 -1.05 11.59
N VAL A 312 -6.13 -2.06 11.80
CA VAL A 312 -6.17 -3.30 11.03
C VAL A 312 -6.43 -4.46 11.97
N LEU A 313 -7.46 -5.25 11.68
CA LEU A 313 -7.76 -6.49 12.37
C LEU A 313 -7.39 -7.67 11.47
N ALA A 314 -6.30 -8.36 11.82
CA ALA A 314 -5.86 -9.56 11.11
C ALA A 314 -6.18 -10.82 11.93
N ARG A 315 -6.27 -11.95 11.24
CA ARG A 315 -6.44 -13.28 11.84
C ARG A 315 -5.42 -14.29 11.33
N THR A 316 -5.31 -15.42 12.03
CA THR A 316 -4.51 -16.56 11.54
C THR A 316 -5.09 -17.15 10.27
N ASP A 317 -4.22 -17.72 9.43
CA ASP A 317 -4.59 -18.44 8.20
C ASP A 317 -5.34 -19.75 8.51
N ARG A 318 -4.98 -20.38 9.63
CA ARG A 318 -5.53 -21.66 10.10
C ARG A 318 -6.23 -21.52 11.46
N PRO A 319 -7.28 -22.31 11.70
CA PRO A 319 -7.91 -22.40 13.02
C PRO A 319 -7.02 -23.20 13.99
N ASP A 320 -7.00 -22.77 15.25
CA ASP A 320 -6.41 -23.49 16.39
C ASP A 320 -7.56 -24.12 17.20
N PRO A 321 -7.81 -25.45 17.10
CA PRO A 321 -8.95 -26.10 17.74
C PRO A 321 -9.03 -25.90 19.27
N GLN A 322 -7.88 -25.66 19.93
CA GLN A 322 -7.84 -25.41 21.38
C GLN A 322 -8.15 -23.95 21.73
N TYR A 323 -8.28 -23.08 20.74
CA TYR A 323 -8.55 -21.65 20.85
C TYR A 323 -9.99 -21.27 20.46
N THR A 324 -10.91 -22.22 20.58
CA THR A 324 -12.33 -22.01 20.25
C THR A 324 -12.96 -21.01 21.22
N ASN A 325 -13.60 -19.97 20.68
CA ASN A 325 -14.27 -18.88 21.41
C ASN A 325 -13.34 -18.00 22.26
N LEU A 326 -12.03 -18.10 22.05
CA LEU A 326 -11.04 -17.28 22.77
C LEU A 326 -10.50 -16.13 21.92
N GLY A 327 -10.73 -16.16 20.61
CA GLY A 327 -10.24 -15.17 19.65
C GLY A 327 -11.28 -14.17 19.17
N SER A 328 -12.24 -13.77 20.01
CA SER A 328 -13.25 -12.80 19.60
C SER A 328 -12.62 -11.48 19.14
N ARG A 329 -13.27 -10.82 18.18
CA ARG A 329 -12.94 -9.44 17.79
C ARG A 329 -13.15 -8.51 18.99
N PRO A 330 -12.38 -7.40 19.10
CA PRO A 330 -12.73 -6.31 20.01
C PRO A 330 -14.17 -5.85 19.77
N THR A 331 -14.93 -5.54 20.82
CA THR A 331 -16.37 -5.24 20.69
C THR A 331 -16.64 -4.03 19.78
N VAL A 332 -15.78 -3.02 19.83
CA VAL A 332 -15.87 -1.81 19.02
C VAL A 332 -14.48 -1.47 18.52
N ILE A 333 -14.37 -1.19 17.22
CA ILE A 333 -13.19 -0.58 16.60
C ILE A 333 -13.70 0.66 15.88
N GLU A 334 -13.25 1.84 16.31
CA GLU A 334 -13.77 3.14 15.87
C GLU A 334 -15.31 3.20 15.94
N ASN A 335 -16.00 3.38 14.82
CA ASN A 335 -17.45 3.49 14.73
C ASN A 335 -18.14 2.15 14.39
N TYR A 336 -17.39 1.06 14.18
CA TYR A 336 -17.96 -0.25 13.89
C TYR A 336 -18.02 -1.14 15.14
N THR A 337 -19.24 -1.51 15.52
CA THR A 337 -19.49 -2.54 16.54
C THR A 337 -19.35 -3.93 15.93
N GLN A 338 -18.28 -4.63 16.31
CA GLN A 338 -17.95 -5.94 15.74
C GLN A 338 -18.93 -7.01 16.23
N PRO A 339 -19.46 -7.86 15.33
CA PRO A 339 -20.25 -9.01 15.74
C PRO A 339 -19.37 -10.01 16.50
N VAL A 340 -19.95 -10.64 17.52
CA VAL A 340 -19.30 -11.74 18.24
C VAL A 340 -19.10 -12.90 17.27
N VAL A 341 -17.87 -13.40 17.20
CA VAL A 341 -17.51 -14.55 16.38
C VAL A 341 -17.23 -15.75 17.27
N ILE A 342 -17.86 -16.87 16.95
CA ILE A 342 -17.67 -18.16 17.61
C ILE A 342 -16.82 -19.01 16.67
N ASP A 343 -15.51 -18.84 16.75
CA ASP A 343 -14.55 -19.60 15.94
C ASP A 343 -13.25 -19.91 16.70
N SER A 344 -12.32 -20.54 15.99
CA SER A 344 -11.05 -21.03 16.51
C SER A 344 -9.85 -20.24 15.97
N PHE A 345 -10.06 -19.03 15.43
CA PHE A 345 -8.98 -18.23 14.86
C PHE A 345 -8.38 -17.29 15.91
N ARG A 346 -7.06 -17.12 15.87
CA ARG A 346 -6.41 -16.07 16.67
C ARG A 346 -6.45 -14.78 15.88
N ARG A 347 -6.69 -13.67 16.58
CA ARG A 347 -6.78 -12.34 15.98
C ARG A 347 -5.79 -11.39 16.60
N ARG A 348 -5.37 -10.40 15.82
CA ARG A 348 -4.59 -9.28 16.34
C ARG A 348 -5.08 -7.99 15.73
N TRP A 349 -5.37 -7.04 16.61
CA TRP A 349 -5.66 -5.67 16.27
C TRP A 349 -4.39 -4.84 16.37
N TRP A 350 -4.13 -4.06 15.33
CA TRP A 350 -3.05 -3.08 15.27
C TRP A 350 -3.60 -1.70 14.96
N GLN A 351 -3.02 -0.68 15.59
CA GLN A 351 -3.38 0.72 15.43
C GLN A 351 -2.12 1.56 15.21
N THR A 352 -2.21 2.55 14.33
CA THR A 352 -1.24 3.67 14.25
C THR A 352 -1.96 4.96 13.94
N ILE A 353 -1.22 6.06 14.10
CA ILE A 353 -1.61 7.36 13.62
C ILE A 353 -0.57 7.79 12.58
N VAL A 354 -1.06 8.20 11.42
CA VAL A 354 -0.25 8.63 10.28
C VAL A 354 -0.59 10.08 9.98
N SER A 355 0.38 10.97 10.09
CA SER A 355 0.26 12.34 9.62
C SER A 355 0.27 12.39 8.09
N VAL A 356 -0.62 13.20 7.52
CA VAL A 356 -0.66 13.49 6.09
C VAL A 356 0.30 14.64 5.80
N ARG A 357 1.18 14.51 4.80
CA ARG A 357 2.24 15.50 4.55
C ARG A 357 1.83 16.63 3.61
N ASN A 358 1.04 16.32 2.59
CA ASN A 358 0.72 17.27 1.51
C ASN A 358 -0.79 17.48 1.36
N ASN A 359 -1.55 17.43 2.46
CA ASN A 359 -2.99 17.76 2.43
C ASN A 359 -3.19 19.27 2.54
#